data_AF-Q11ZC7-F1
#
_entry.id   AF-Q11ZC7-F1
#
_cell.length_a   1.000
_cell.length_b   1.000
_cell.length_c   1.000
_cell.angle_alpha   90.00
_cell.angle_beta   90.00
_cell.angle_gamma   90.00
#
_symmetry.space_group_name_H-M   'P 1'
#
loop_
_entity.id
_entity.type
_entity.pdbx_description
1 polymer ?
#
loop_
_entity_poly.entity_id
_entity_poly.type
_entity_poly.pdbx_seq_one_letter_code
_entity_poly.pdbx_strand_id
1 'polypeptide(L)'
;MEANPVKGLQMPRKSPFHIDLSIEEERELLRRSMKYTLPYFEVQRAKMILMAATGIDNDEIAARLDTRREVVSLWRKRFFVERLAGLEERARPGRPRAFPPRAHR
;
A
#
# COMPACT_ATOMS: atom_id res chain seq x y z
N MET A 1 -19.46 0.68 11.46
CA MET A 1 -18.63 1.54 10.59
C MET A 1 -18.05 0.65 9.51
N GLU A 2 -18.85 0.47 8.46
CA GLU A 2 -18.58 -0.41 7.31
C GLU A 2 -17.39 0.10 6.48
N ALA A 3 -16.38 -0.74 6.32
CA ALA A 3 -15.38 -0.59 5.27
C ALA A 3 -15.58 -1.71 4.24
N ASN A 4 -16.44 -1.42 3.27
CA ASN A 4 -16.53 -1.92 1.89
C ASN A 4 -15.84 -3.28 1.59
N PRO A 5 -16.60 -4.38 1.41
CA PRO A 5 -16.06 -5.64 0.94
C PRO A 5 -15.77 -5.50 -0.57
N VAL A 6 -14.52 -5.17 -0.91
CA VAL A 6 -14.06 -5.25 -2.30
C VAL A 6 -14.33 -6.67 -2.81
N LYS A 7 -15.20 -6.72 -3.80
CA LYS A 7 -15.74 -7.93 -4.43
C LYS A 7 -14.64 -8.94 -4.74
N GLY A 8 -14.95 -10.20 -4.42
CA GLY A 8 -14.24 -11.42 -4.79
C GLY A 8 -13.84 -11.51 -6.26
N LEU A 9 -12.71 -10.88 -6.59
CA LEU A 9 -11.90 -11.24 -7.73
C LEU A 9 -11.16 -12.51 -7.32
N GLN A 10 -11.48 -13.63 -7.98
CA GLN A 10 -10.67 -14.84 -7.95
C GLN A 10 -9.24 -14.47 -8.39
N MET A 11 -8.40 -14.10 -7.42
CA MET A 11 -6.99 -13.85 -7.65
C MET A 11 -6.27 -15.20 -7.54
N PRO A 12 -5.48 -15.59 -8.54
CA PRO A 12 -4.64 -16.77 -8.42
C PRO A 12 -3.76 -16.64 -7.16
N ARG A 13 -3.59 -17.75 -6.43
CA ARG A 13 -2.78 -17.79 -5.19
C ARG A 13 -1.36 -17.25 -5.42
N LYS A 14 -0.86 -17.43 -6.65
CA LYS A 14 0.36 -16.83 -7.16
C LYS A 14 0.02 -15.57 -7.95
N SER A 15 0.52 -14.42 -7.53
CA SER A 15 0.47 -13.22 -8.37
C SER A 15 1.48 -13.36 -9.51
N PRO A 16 1.08 -13.18 -10.78
CA PRO A 16 2.01 -13.19 -11.92
C PRO A 16 2.93 -11.95 -11.95
N PHE A 17 2.75 -11.00 -11.04
CA PHE A 17 3.54 -9.77 -10.97
C PHE A 17 4.82 -10.00 -10.17
N HIS A 18 5.90 -10.37 -10.85
CA HIS A 18 7.24 -10.35 -10.24
C HIS A 18 7.66 -8.90 -10.02
N ILE A 19 8.09 -8.57 -8.81
CA ILE A 19 8.60 -7.24 -8.49
C ILE A 19 10.12 -7.34 -8.46
N ASP A 20 10.75 -6.77 -9.49
CA ASP A 20 12.19 -6.55 -9.50
C ASP A 20 12.47 -5.16 -8.94
N LEU A 21 13.11 -5.12 -7.76
CA LEU A 21 13.47 -3.87 -7.09
C LEU A 21 14.87 -3.46 -7.51
N SER A 22 15.01 -2.21 -7.96
CA SER A 22 16.33 -1.58 -8.04
C SER A 22 16.90 -1.34 -6.64
N ILE A 23 18.23 -1.24 -6.55
CA ILE A 23 18.95 -0.99 -5.28
C ILE A 23 18.43 0.28 -4.58
N GLU A 24 18.08 1.32 -5.34
CA GLU A 24 17.50 2.55 -4.82
C GLU A 24 16.08 2.33 -4.25
N GLU A 25 15.25 1.54 -4.93
CA GLU A 25 13.90 1.21 -4.49
C GLU A 25 13.91 0.36 -3.22
N GLU A 26 14.79 -0.66 -3.18
CA GLU A 26 14.97 -1.51 -2.01
C GLU A 26 15.44 -0.68 -0.80
N ARG A 27 16.44 0.19 -0.98
CA ARG A 27 16.92 1.08 0.09
C ARG A 27 15.83 1.98 0.65
N GLU A 28 15.01 2.57 -0.21
CA GLU A 28 13.92 3.43 0.23
C GLU A 28 12.81 2.63 0.94
N LEU A 29 12.45 1.45 0.43
CA LEU A 29 11.50 0.56 1.10
C LEU A 29 12.01 0.12 2.47
N LEU A 30 13.29 -0.24 2.59
CA LEU A 30 13.92 -0.57 3.86
C LEU A 30 13.87 0.61 4.82
N ARG A 31 14.24 1.82 4.35
CA ARG A 31 14.18 3.05 5.14
C ARG A 31 12.78 3.33 5.67
N ARG A 32 11.74 3.15 4.85
CA ARG A 32 10.34 3.30 5.26
C ARG A 32 9.91 2.21 6.23
N SER A 33 10.35 0.97 6.02
CA SER A 33 10.01 -0.17 6.89
C SER A 33 10.61 -0.08 8.30
N MET A 34 11.73 0.64 8.46
CA MET A 34 12.46 0.81 9.71
C MET A 34 12.07 2.09 10.49
N LYS A 35 11.40 3.06 9.84
CA LYS A 35 10.99 4.30 10.50
C LYS A 35 9.67 4.13 11.25
N TYR A 36 9.76 4.03 12.57
CA TYR A 36 8.60 3.95 13.48
C TYR A 36 7.80 5.26 13.62
N THR A 37 8.32 6.37 13.12
CA THR A 37 7.61 7.67 13.09
C THR A 37 6.63 7.81 11.93
N LEU A 38 6.66 6.87 10.97
CA LEU A 38 5.73 6.86 9.86
C LEU A 38 4.40 6.21 10.27
N PRO A 39 3.29 6.59 9.62
CA PRO A 39 2.03 5.89 9.76
C PRO A 39 2.20 4.38 9.55
N TYR A 40 1.54 3.60 10.39
CA TYR A 40 1.59 2.13 10.39
C TYR A 40 1.38 1.53 8.99
N PHE A 41 0.48 2.10 8.19
CA PHE A 41 0.19 1.61 6.84
C PHE A 41 1.37 1.80 5.86
N GLU A 42 2.21 2.83 6.01
CA GLU A 42 3.37 3.02 5.13
C GLU A 42 4.44 1.96 5.40
N VAL A 43 4.71 1.72 6.68
CA VAL A 43 5.61 0.66 7.13
C VAL A 43 5.13 -0.69 6.62
N GLN A 44 3.83 -0.95 6.73
CA GLN A 44 3.23 -2.22 6.33
C GLN A 44 3.25 -2.42 4.82
N ARG A 45 2.95 -1.38 4.02
CA ARG A 45 3.06 -1.40 2.56
C ARG A 45 4.50 -1.65 2.10
N ALA A 46 5.48 -0.99 2.73
CA ALA A 46 6.89 -1.20 2.41
C ALA A 46 7.31 -2.66 2.67
N LYS A 47 6.93 -3.22 3.83
CA LYS A 47 7.17 -4.63 4.16
C LYS A 47 6.50 -5.59 3.19
N MET A 48 5.26 -5.31 2.73
CA MET A 48 4.58 -6.11 1.72
C MET A 48 5.38 -6.18 0.42
N ILE A 49 5.86 -5.06 -0.10
CA ILE A 49 6.60 -5.01 -1.36
C ILE A 49 7.97 -5.67 -1.23
N LEU A 50 8.68 -5.47 -0.12
CA LEU A 50 9.96 -6.15 0.14
C LEU A 50 9.81 -7.67 0.10
N MET A 51 8.79 -8.22 0.76
CA MET A 51 8.53 -9.66 0.71
C MET A 51 8.04 -10.13 -0.67
N ALA A 52 7.29 -9.30 -1.39
CA ALA A 52 6.86 -9.63 -2.75
C ALA A 52 8.04 -9.70 -3.72
N ALA A 53 9.08 -8.88 -3.51
CA ALA A 53 10.30 -8.85 -4.29
C ALA A 53 11.22 -10.05 -4.01
N THR A 54 11.19 -10.61 -2.80
CA THR A 54 11.88 -11.88 -2.50
C THR A 54 11.18 -13.11 -3.09
N GLY A 55 10.08 -12.92 -3.83
CA GLY A 55 9.35 -14.00 -4.49
C GLY A 55 8.31 -14.69 -3.60
N ILE A 56 8.00 -14.15 -2.42
CA ILE A 56 6.99 -14.72 -1.53
C ILE A 56 5.57 -14.55 -2.13
N ASP A 57 4.75 -15.57 -1.94
CA ASP A 57 3.34 -15.59 -2.34
C ASP A 57 2.49 -14.63 -1.48
N ASN A 58 1.45 -14.05 -2.09
CA ASN A 58 0.63 -13.05 -1.41
C ASN A 58 -0.11 -13.60 -0.17
N ASP A 59 -0.42 -14.89 -0.16
CA ASP A 59 -1.06 -15.56 0.98
C ASP A 59 -0.12 -15.62 2.19
N GLU A 60 1.15 -15.95 1.94
CA GLU A 60 2.15 -16.02 3.00
C GLU A 60 2.53 -14.62 3.51
N ILE A 61 2.61 -13.62 2.62
CA ILE A 61 2.77 -12.22 3.00
C ILE A 61 1.60 -11.76 3.87
N ALA A 62 0.38 -12.12 3.48
CA ALA A 62 -0.83 -11.78 4.21
C ALA A 62 -0.84 -12.37 5.63
N ALA A 63 -0.47 -13.64 5.75
CA ALA A 63 -0.34 -14.32 7.04
C ALA A 63 0.74 -13.68 7.93
N ARG A 64 1.90 -13.30 7.36
CA ARG A 64 3.00 -12.68 8.12
C ARG A 64 2.70 -11.26 8.61
N LEU A 65 1.88 -10.51 7.87
CA LEU A 65 1.56 -9.11 8.19
C LEU A 65 0.18 -8.93 8.82
N ASP A 66 -0.51 -10.01 9.17
CA ASP A 66 -1.89 -10.00 9.67
C ASP A 66 -2.82 -9.16 8.77
N THR A 67 -2.68 -9.32 7.46
CA THR A 67 -3.45 -8.56 6.47
C THR A 67 -4.18 -9.49 5.51
N ARG A 68 -5.00 -8.92 4.63
CA ARG A 68 -5.73 -9.69 3.62
C ARG A 68 -4.89 -9.83 2.36
N ARG A 69 -4.89 -11.02 1.76
CA ARG A 69 -4.23 -11.27 0.46
C ARG A 69 -4.62 -10.29 -0.64
N GLU A 70 -5.87 -9.80 -0.62
CA GLU A 70 -6.38 -8.83 -1.59
C GLU A 70 -5.69 -7.47 -1.47
N VAL A 71 -5.37 -7.06 -0.25
CA VAL A 71 -4.61 -5.83 0.03
C VAL A 71 -3.20 -5.98 -0.52
N VAL A 72 -2.55 -7.12 -0.27
CA VAL A 72 -1.21 -7.42 -0.81
C VAL A 72 -1.23 -7.38 -2.34
N SER A 73 -2.17 -8.06 -2.99
CA SER A 73 -2.32 -8.06 -4.45
C SER A 73 -2.54 -6.66 -5.02
N LEU A 74 -3.36 -5.84 -4.36
CA LEU A 74 -3.63 -4.45 -4.76
C LEU A 74 -2.33 -3.63 -4.76
N TRP A 75 -1.58 -3.67 -3.65
CA TRP A 75 -0.33 -2.92 -3.54
C TRP A 75 0.76 -3.45 -4.47
N ARG A 76 0.83 -4.77 -4.65
CA ARG A 76 1.75 -5.40 -5.60
C ARG A 76 1.50 -4.94 -7.02
N LYS A 77 0.24 -4.93 -7.46
CA LYS A 77 -0.16 -4.39 -8.77
C LYS A 77 0.13 -2.89 -8.89
N ARG A 78 -0.16 -2.12 -7.85
CA ARG A 78 0.04 -0.67 -7.84
C ARG A 78 1.52 -0.30 -7.90
N PHE A 79 2.36 -0.99 -7.13
CA PHE A 79 3.81 -0.84 -7.20
C PHE A 79 4.34 -1.26 -8.58
N PHE A 80 3.82 -2.32 -9.17
CA PHE A 80 4.25 -2.74 -10.52
C PHE A 80 4.03 -1.64 -11.58
N VAL A 81 2.92 -0.88 -11.49
CA VAL A 81 2.59 0.18 -12.45
C VAL A 81 3.25 1.52 -12.10
N GLU A 82 3.27 1.90 -10.82
CA GLU A 82 3.63 3.25 -10.35
C GLU A 82 4.90 3.31 -9.50
N ARG A 83 5.54 2.16 -9.23
CA ARG A 83 6.74 2.01 -8.38
C ARG A 83 6.57 2.70 -7.00
N LEU A 84 7.62 3.35 -6.50
CA LEU A 84 7.62 4.04 -5.20
C LEU A 84 6.53 5.11 -5.07
N ALA A 85 6.22 5.84 -6.15
CA ALA A 85 5.15 6.84 -6.16
C ALA A 85 3.76 6.21 -5.91
N GLY A 86 3.60 4.95 -6.31
CA GLY A 86 2.39 4.16 -6.06
C GLY A 86 2.15 3.82 -4.60
N LEU A 87 3.18 3.85 -3.74
CA LEU A 87 3.09 3.51 -2.32
C LEU A 87 2.77 4.71 -1.42
N GLU A 88 3.00 5.92 -1.93
CA GLU A 88 2.69 7.15 -1.22
C GLU A 88 1.18 7.29 -1.02
N GLU A 89 0.79 7.81 0.13
CA GLU A 89 -0.59 8.24 0.33
C GLU A 89 -0.84 9.43 -0.58
N ARG A 90 -1.44 9.17 -1.75
CA ARG A 90 -1.98 10.25 -2.59
C ARG A 90 -2.89 11.08 -1.69
N ALA A 91 -2.56 12.37 -1.56
CA ALA A 91 -3.45 13.32 -0.93
C ALA A 91 -4.83 13.14 -1.57
N ARG A 92 -5.80 12.64 -0.80
CA ARG A 92 -7.19 12.76 -1.22
C ARG A 92 -7.38 14.26 -1.46
N PRO A 93 -7.77 14.71 -2.66
CA PRO A 93 -8.20 16.09 -2.82
C PRO A 93 -9.43 16.24 -1.93
N GLY A 94 -9.20 16.63 -0.68
CA GLY A 94 -10.23 16.93 0.28
C GLY A 94 -10.95 18.15 -0.26
N ARG A 95 -12.24 17.98 -0.53
CA ARG A 95 -13.17 19.07 -0.87
C ARG A 95 -12.80 20.30 -0.03
N PRO A 96 -12.56 21.47 -0.63
CA PRO A 96 -12.20 22.66 0.14
C PRO A 96 -13.27 22.89 1.21
N ARG A 97 -12.83 23.06 2.47
CA ARG A 97 -13.69 23.56 3.54
C ARG A 97 -14.02 25.02 3.23
N ALA A 98 -15.03 25.24 2.38
CA ALA A 98 -15.68 26.53 2.30
C ALA A 98 -16.56 26.68 3.55
N PHE A 99 -15.98 27.15 4.65
CA PHE A 99 -16.75 27.86 5.66
C PHE A 99 -16.85 29.31 5.18
N PRO A 100 -17.98 29.77 4.60
CA PRO A 100 -18.17 31.20 4.46
C PRO A 100 -18.25 31.80 5.87
N PRO A 101 -17.51 32.89 6.17
CA PRO A 101 -17.72 33.61 7.41
C PRO A 101 -19.16 34.11 7.42
N ARG A 102 -19.93 33.67 8.41
CA ARG A 102 -21.21 34.29 8.72
C ARG A 102 -20.88 35.69 9.23
N ALA A 103 -21.05 36.69 8.38
CA ALA A 103 -21.12 38.08 8.81
C ALA A 103 -22.30 38.16 9.81
N HIS A 104 -21.99 38.36 11.09
CA HIS A 104 -22.99 38.81 12.05
C HIS A 104 -22.87 40.32 12.19
N ARG A 105 -24.06 40.91 12.27
CA ARG A 105 -24.41 42.32 12.19
C ARG A 105 -23.99 43.09 13.45
#